data_AF-A0A161RAI7-F1
#
_entry.id   AF-A0A161RAI7-F1
#
_cell.length_a   1.000
_cell.length_b   1.000
_cell.length_c   1.000
_cell.angle_alpha   90.00
_cell.angle_beta   90.00
_cell.angle_gamma   90.00
#
_symmetry.space_group_name_H-M   'P 1'
#
loop_
_entity.id
_entity.type
_entity.pdbx_description
1 polymer ?
#
loop_
_entity_poly.entity_id
_entity_poly.type
_entity_poly.pdbx_seq_one_letter_code
_entity_poly.pdbx_strand_id
1 'polypeptide(L)' 'MSEQQLFMQLREKGIHNLKSLQQVTAEPNGRIGYQLIKKAQPITLEMLEKVIDQYNTKR' A
#
# COMPACT_ATOMS: atom_id res chain seq x y z
N MET A 1 1.94 -21.36 -3.42
CA MET A 1 3.03 -20.45 -3.01
C MET A 1 3.40 -20.79 -1.57
N SER A 2 4.68 -20.94 -1.25
CA SER A 2 5.11 -21.13 0.13
C SER A 2 5.14 -19.79 0.89
N GLU A 3 5.07 -19.85 2.22
CA GLU A 3 5.18 -18.66 3.07
C GLU A 3 6.50 -17.89 2.85
N GLN A 4 7.60 -18.62 2.68
CA GLN A 4 8.91 -18.05 2.40
C GLN A 4 8.94 -17.29 1.06
N GLN A 5 8.31 -17.85 0.02
CA GLN A 5 8.17 -17.19 -1.28
C GLN A 5 7.32 -15.93 -1.19
N LEU A 6 6.22 -15.98 -0.43
CA LEU A 6 5.38 -14.82 -0.18
C LEU A 6 6.17 -13.69 0.50
N PHE A 7 6.92 -14.00 1.56
CA PHE A 7 7.74 -12.98 2.23
C PHE A 7 8.85 -12.41 1.36
N MET A 8 9.45 -13.23 0.50
CA MET A 8 10.43 -12.76 -0.47
C MET A 8 9.79 -11.75 -1.44
N GLN A 9 8.65 -12.09 -2.03
CA GLN A 9 7.94 -11.20 -2.95
C GLN A 9 7.45 -9.91 -2.26
N LEU A 10 6.98 -9.99 -1.02
CA LEU A 10 6.61 -8.79 -0.24
C LEU A 10 7.81 -7.86 0.01
N ARG A 11 8.99 -8.41 0.31
CA ARG A 11 10.23 -7.63 0.46
C ARG A 11 10.66 -6.96 -0.84
N GLU A 12 10.52 -7.63 -1.98
CA GLU A 12 10.77 -7.02 -3.30
C GLU A 12 9.84 -5.83 -3.58
N LYS A 13 8.67 -5.79 -2.94
CA LYS A 13 7.72 -4.65 -3.00
C LYS A 13 7.97 -3.59 -1.91
N GLY A 14 9.02 -3.72 -1.10
CA GLY A 14 9.33 -2.81 0.00
C GLY A 14 8.43 -2.99 1.24
N ILE A 15 7.70 -4.11 1.33
CA ILE A 15 6.77 -4.38 2.42
C ILE A 15 7.48 -5.26 3.45
N HIS A 16 7.94 -4.62 4.53
CA HIS A 16 8.68 -5.29 5.61
C HIS A 16 7.81 -5.66 6.81
N ASN A 17 6.61 -5.10 6.91
CA ASN A 17 5.71 -5.30 8.05
C ASN A 17 4.34 -5.80 7.57
N LEU A 18 3.98 -7.03 7.94
CA LEU A 18 2.70 -7.63 7.55
C LEU A 18 1.48 -6.86 8.10
N LYS A 19 1.64 -6.13 9.22
CA LYS A 19 0.56 -5.29 9.77
C LYS A 19 0.19 -4.12 8.86
N SER A 20 1.04 -3.79 7.87
CA SER A 20 0.74 -2.78 6.86
C SER A 20 -0.18 -3.30 5.75
N LEU A 21 -0.39 -4.61 5.66
CA LEU A 21 -1.23 -5.23 4.64
C LEU A 21 -2.68 -5.34 5.11
N GLN A 22 -3.59 -4.94 4.25
CA GLN A 22 -5.02 -5.26 4.36
C GLN A 22 -5.33 -6.58 3.67
N GLN A 23 -4.72 -6.81 2.50
CA GLN A 23 -4.94 -8.01 1.69
C GLN A 23 -3.70 -8.31 0.84
N VAL A 24 -3.47 -9.60 0.57
CA VAL A 24 -2.53 -10.08 -0.46
C VAL A 24 -3.25 -11.11 -1.33
N THR A 25 -3.04 -11.03 -2.63
CA THR A 25 -3.63 -11.93 -3.62
C THR A 25 -2.52 -12.61 -4.41
N ALA A 26 -2.57 -13.94 -4.53
CA ALA A 26 -1.72 -14.66 -5.45
C ALA A 26 -2.36 -14.64 -6.85
N GLU A 27 -1.66 -14.07 -7.82
CA GLU A 27 -2.16 -13.89 -9.18
C GLU A 27 -1.81 -15.11 -10.07
N PRO A 28 -2.60 -15.42 -11.14
CA PRO A 28 -2.33 -16.55 -12.03
C PRO A 28 -0.97 -16.52 -12.72
N ASN A 29 -0.37 -15.34 -12.87
CA ASN A 29 0.95 -15.14 -13.47
C ASN A 29 2.12 -15.37 -12.49
N GLY A 30 1.84 -15.84 -11.26
CA GLY A 30 2.85 -16.12 -10.24
C GLY A 30 3.33 -14.90 -9.44
N ARG A 31 2.75 -13.71 -9.69
CA ARG A 31 3.01 -12.50 -8.90
C ARG A 31 2.04 -12.39 -7.72
N ILE A 32 2.28 -11.41 -6.86
CA ILE A 32 1.32 -10.98 -5.84
C ILE A 32 0.75 -9.61 -6.16
N GLY A 33 -0.57 -9.49 -6.02
CA GLY A 33 -1.26 -8.23 -5.75
C GLY A 33 -1.28 -7.98 -4.25
N TYR A 34 -1.30 -6.71 -3.83
CA TYR A 34 -1.44 -6.36 -2.42
C TYR A 34 -2.20 -5.05 -2.25
N GLN A 35 -2.86 -4.93 -1.10
CA GLN A 35 -3.49 -3.69 -0.66
C GLN A 35 -2.95 -3.35 0.73
N LEU A 36 -2.44 -2.13 0.89
CA LEU A 36 -2.00 -1.61 2.18
C LEU A 36 -3.20 -1.09 2.98
N ILE A 37 -3.11 -1.15 4.31
CA ILE A 37 -4.06 -0.47 5.18
C ILE A 37 -4.02 1.04 4.94
N LYS A 38 -5.12 1.75 5.22
CA LYS A 38 -5.24 3.19 4.97
C LYS A 38 -4.07 4.03 5.50
N LYS A 39 -3.54 3.71 6.69
CA LYS A 39 -2.42 4.43 7.33
C LYS A 39 -1.05 4.16 6.69
N ALA A 40 -0.92 3.09 5.92
CA ALA A 40 0.32 2.71 5.25
C ALA A 40 0.31 3.08 3.75
N GLN A 41 -0.82 3.53 3.21
CA GLN A 41 -0.92 4.01 1.83
C GLN A 41 -0.07 5.29 1.66
N PRO A 42 0.69 5.41 0.56
CA PRO A 42 1.37 6.65 0.24
C PRO A 42 0.35 7.76 -0.04
N ILE A 43 0.72 8.99 0.26
CA ILE A 43 -0.08 10.17 -0.07
C ILE A 43 0.13 10.48 -1.55
N THR A 44 -0.95 10.72 -2.28
CA THR A 44 -0.89 11.23 -3.66
C THR A 44 -0.85 12.76 -3.66
N LEU A 45 -0.36 13.35 -4.75
CA LEU A 45 -0.37 14.81 -4.93
C LEU A 45 -1.80 15.38 -4.81
N GLU A 46 -2.77 14.75 -5.47
CA GLU A 46 -4.18 15.16 -5.41
C GLU A 46 -4.72 15.15 -3.97
N MET A 47 -4.35 14.16 -3.15
CA MET A 47 -4.76 14.13 -1.75
C MET A 47 -4.15 15.29 -0.96
N LEU A 48 -2.89 15.63 -1.23
CA LEU A 48 -2.22 16.77 -0.61
C LEU A 48 -2.86 18.10 -1.02
N GLU A 49 -3.10 18.31 -2.32
CA GLU A 49 -3.76 19.50 -2.86
C GLU A 49 -5.13 19.72 -2.22
N LYS A 50 -5.96 18.66 -2.13
CA LYS A 50 -7.27 18.73 -1.45
C LYS A 50 -7.17 19.15 0.01
N VAL A 51 -6.15 18.69 0.73
CA VAL A 51 -5.94 19.07 2.15
C VAL A 51 -5.54 20.55 2.25
N ILE A 52 -4.70 21.04 1.35
CA ILE A 52 -4.26 22.44 1.30
C ILE A 52 -5.43 23.37 0.96
N ASP A 53 -6.23 23.02 -0.06
CA ASP A 53 -7.39 23.80 -0.49
C ASP A 53 -8.45 23.90 0.62
N GLN A 54 -8.72 22.79 1.33
CA GLN A 54 -9.60 22.79 2.49
C GLN A 54 -9.12 23.70 3.61
N TYR A 55 -7.80 23.85 3.77
CA TYR A 55 -7.22 24.74 4.77
C TYR A 55 -7.31 26.22 4.36
N ASN A 56 -7.10 26.51 3.07
CA ASN A 56 -7.19 27.86 2.52
C ASN A 56 -8.63 28.38 2.47
N THR A 57 -9.61 27.52 2.19
CA THR A 57 -11.03 27.89 2.11
C THR A 57 -11.65 28.19 3.49
N LYS A 58 -10.99 27.76 4.58
CA LYS A 58 -11.42 28.03 5.96
C LYS A 58 -10.85 29.33 6.54
N ARG A 59 -10.09 30.10 5.75
CA ARG A 59 -9.59 31.42 6.12
C ARG A 59 -10.41 32.53 5.50
#